data_AF-A0A161XUH0-F1
#
_entry.id   AF-A0A161XUH0-F1
#
_cell.length_a   1.000
_cell.length_b   1.000
_cell.length_c   1.000
_cell.angle_alpha   90.00
_cell.angle_beta   90.00
_cell.angle_gamma   90.00
#
_symmetry.space_group_name_H-M   'P 1'
#
loop_
_entity.id
_entity.type
_entity.pdbx_description
1 polymer ?
#
loop_
_entity_poly.entity_id
_entity_poly.type
_entity_poly.pdbx_seq_one_letter_code
_entity_poly.pdbx_strand_id
1 'polypeptide(L)'
;MLPIEVYQYIALNFGLLILAAWFYILLLILREFRKFAGIFMSGKGVNTSDSEEVMALCKDSVDRASQFNIQHEQTISELLQVQTNLESQLAHIRASTADHITKEEQSSINELNKKLSRSHKLIRRLKGDLDISGKKLKYAKSKLEDQFQSVGTLQEENSSLQREIEQLKVEIQTVHQSAVPSNEQEIHAIVKQYERQIEEQNQLIEQLSVEQPEHDGEALQQELHQAKQKIKHLAKENKFIESRYLEAVKQADADKARIQKQ
;
A
#
# COMPACT_ATOMS: atom_id res chain seq x y z
N MET A 1 62.55 -6.51 13.48
CA MET A 1 61.56 -5.45 13.76
C MET A 1 60.97 -5.03 12.42
N LEU A 2 59.67 -5.24 12.20
CA LEU A 2 59.02 -4.88 10.93
C LEU A 2 58.90 -3.35 10.84
N PRO A 3 59.19 -2.73 9.68
CA PRO A 3 59.18 -1.28 9.52
C PRO A 3 57.77 -0.71 9.78
N ILE A 4 57.73 0.43 10.47
CA ILE A 4 56.51 1.15 10.92
C ILE A 4 55.55 1.44 9.75
N GLU A 5 56.08 1.63 8.56
CA GLU A 5 55.30 1.85 7.33
C GLU A 5 54.35 0.67 7.04
N VAL A 6 54.77 -0.57 7.29
CA VAL A 6 53.95 -1.76 7.05
C VAL A 6 52.75 -1.81 7.99
N TYR A 7 52.92 -1.41 9.25
CA TYR A 7 51.82 -1.29 10.21
C TYR A 7 50.83 -0.19 9.83
N GLN A 8 51.31 0.91 9.26
CA GLN A 8 50.46 2.00 8.78
C GLN A 8 49.61 1.57 7.58
N TYR A 9 50.18 0.85 6.61
CA TYR A 9 49.44 0.29 5.49
C TYR A 9 48.41 -0.76 5.93
N ILE A 10 48.75 -1.60 6.91
CA ILE A 10 47.83 -2.61 7.44
C ILE A 10 46.69 -1.93 8.21
N ALA A 11 46.97 -0.94 9.05
CA ALA A 11 45.97 -0.22 9.83
C ALA A 11 44.99 0.56 8.93
N LEU A 12 45.50 1.20 7.87
CA LEU A 12 44.66 1.91 6.89
C LEU A 12 43.72 0.94 6.16
N ASN A 13 44.24 -0.20 5.70
CA ASN A 13 43.42 -1.22 5.05
C ASN A 13 42.40 -1.86 6.00
N PHE A 14 42.76 -2.11 7.25
CA PHE A 14 41.82 -2.63 8.26
C PHE A 14 40.74 -1.61 8.61
N GLY A 15 41.09 -0.32 8.68
CA GLY A 15 40.14 0.78 8.83
C GLY A 15 39.21 0.92 7.63
N LEU A 16 39.70 0.69 6.41
CA LEU A 16 38.86 0.68 5.22
C LEU A 16 37.89 -0.51 5.22
N LEU A 17 38.36 -1.68 5.67
CA LEU A 17 37.57 -2.91 5.75
C LEU A 17 36.48 -2.79 6.82
N ILE A 18 36.78 -2.22 7.99
CA ILE A 18 35.78 -1.97 9.03
C ILE A 18 34.72 -0.96 8.57
N LEU A 19 35.12 0.06 7.81
CA LEU A 19 34.20 1.06 7.26
C LEU A 19 33.31 0.47 6.16
N ALA A 20 33.85 -0.40 5.30
CA ALA A 20 33.09 -1.13 4.29
C ALA A 20 32.09 -2.11 4.94
N ALA A 21 32.47 -2.79 6.01
CA ALA A 21 31.57 -3.67 6.78
C ALA A 21 30.41 -2.87 7.43
N TRP A 22 30.73 -1.71 8.02
CA TRP A 22 29.71 -0.80 8.55
C TRP A 22 28.76 -0.28 7.48
N PHE A 23 29.29 0.07 6.31
CA PHE A 23 28.50 0.51 5.16
C PHE A 23 27.57 -0.61 4.64
N TYR A 24 28.05 -1.86 4.65
CA TYR A 24 27.24 -3.02 4.28
C TYR A 24 26.09 -3.27 5.26
N ILE A 25 26.35 -3.13 6.57
CA ILE A 25 25.30 -3.21 7.60
C ILE A 25 24.25 -2.10 7.38
N LEU A 26 24.69 -0.89 7.06
CA LEU A 26 23.79 0.23 6.77
C LEU A 26 22.94 0.00 5.50
N LEU A 27 23.53 -0.62 4.46
CA LEU A 27 22.81 -1.06 3.27
C LEU A 27 21.81 -2.18 3.55
N LEU A 28 22.13 -3.14 4.41
CA LEU A 28 21.19 -4.19 4.81
C LEU A 28 19.96 -3.60 5.52
N ILE A 29 20.18 -2.62 6.39
CA ILE A 29 19.11 -1.90 7.07
C ILE A 29 18.23 -1.15 6.04
N LEU A 30 18.83 -0.41 5.10
CA LEU A 30 18.08 0.25 4.02
C LEU A 30 17.35 -0.74 3.09
N ARG A 31 17.93 -1.92 2.83
CA ARG A 31 17.28 -2.97 2.03
C ARG A 31 16.05 -3.53 2.73
N GLU A 32 16.13 -3.72 4.04
CA GLU A 32 15.01 -4.18 4.84
C GLU A 32 13.93 -3.09 4.95
N PHE A 33 14.32 -1.82 5.13
CA PHE A 33 13.40 -0.69 5.07
C PHE A 33 12.72 -0.56 3.69
N ARG A 34 13.43 -0.86 2.60
CA ARG A 34 12.83 -0.85 1.26
C ARG A 34 11.86 -2.01 1.04
N LYS A 35 12.08 -3.17 1.64
CA LYS A 35 11.09 -4.26 1.63
C LYS A 35 9.85 -3.90 2.45
N PHE A 36 10.05 -3.32 3.63
CA PHE A 36 8.95 -2.79 4.44
C PHE A 36 8.18 -1.67 3.72
N ALA A 37 8.87 -0.73 3.07
CA ALA A 37 8.26 0.32 2.28
C ALA A 37 7.63 -0.21 0.98
N GLY A 38 8.17 -1.27 0.38
CA GLY A 38 7.58 -1.93 -0.78
C GLY A 38 6.23 -2.58 -0.46
N ILE A 39 6.09 -3.17 0.73
CA ILE A 39 4.81 -3.70 1.22
C ILE A 39 3.80 -2.57 1.49
N PHE A 40 4.27 -1.40 1.92
CA PHE A 40 3.41 -0.25 2.24
C PHE A 40 3.09 0.67 1.05
N MET A 41 3.99 0.77 0.06
CA MET A 41 3.87 1.65 -1.12
C MET A 41 3.40 0.92 -2.37
N SER A 42 3.66 -0.38 -2.50
CA SER A 42 3.04 -1.19 -3.54
C SER A 42 1.64 -1.53 -3.05
N GLY A 43 0.66 -0.66 -3.33
CA GLY A 43 -0.77 -0.92 -3.20
C GLY A 43 -1.26 -2.05 -4.11
N LYS A 44 -0.44 -3.08 -4.32
CA LYS A 44 -0.80 -4.34 -4.95
C LYS A 44 -1.61 -5.08 -3.89
N GLY A 45 -2.93 -4.98 -4.04
CA GLY A 45 -3.92 -5.59 -3.17
C GLY A 45 -3.44 -6.95 -2.68
N VAL A 46 -3.24 -7.03 -1.38
CA VAL A 46 -3.20 -8.31 -0.68
C VAL A 46 -4.47 -9.02 -1.10
N ASN A 47 -4.33 -10.19 -1.72
CA ASN A 47 -5.48 -11.03 -2.06
C ASN A 47 -6.35 -11.14 -0.80
N THR A 48 -7.61 -10.76 -0.91
CA THR A 48 -8.56 -10.70 0.21
C THR A 48 -8.67 -12.02 0.97
N SER A 49 -8.40 -13.15 0.32
CA SER A 49 -8.31 -14.49 0.94
C SER A 49 -7.17 -14.63 1.96
N ASP A 50 -5.98 -14.13 1.62
CA ASP A 50 -4.79 -14.27 2.46
C ASP A 50 -4.88 -13.33 3.66
N SER A 51 -5.53 -12.18 3.49
CA SER A 51 -5.83 -11.26 4.59
C SER A 51 -6.80 -11.87 5.59
N GLU A 52 -7.83 -12.58 5.14
CA GLU A 52 -8.84 -13.20 6.00
C GLU A 52 -8.26 -14.37 6.82
N GLU A 53 -7.42 -15.20 6.22
CA GLU A 53 -6.71 -16.29 6.90
C GLU A 53 -5.73 -15.77 7.96
N VAL A 54 -4.93 -14.76 7.63
CA VAL A 54 -3.99 -14.13 8.58
C VAL A 54 -4.74 -13.44 9.71
N MET A 55 -5.91 -12.84 9.44
CA MET A 55 -6.75 -12.24 10.47
C MET A 55 -7.40 -13.29 11.39
N ALA A 56 -7.87 -14.41 10.86
CA ALA A 56 -8.41 -15.52 11.64
C ALA A 56 -7.35 -16.12 12.59
N LEU A 57 -6.12 -16.28 12.09
CA LEU A 57 -4.98 -16.72 12.91
C LEU A 57 -4.65 -15.72 14.03
N CYS A 58 -4.74 -14.41 13.75
CA CYS A 58 -4.51 -13.38 14.76
C CYS A 58 -5.56 -13.45 15.88
N LYS A 59 -6.84 -13.58 15.53
CA LYS A 59 -7.94 -13.76 16.49
C LYS A 59 -7.74 -14.99 17.37
N ASP A 60 -7.45 -16.13 16.75
CA ASP A 60 -7.22 -17.39 17.45
C ASP A 60 -5.98 -17.32 18.37
N SER A 61 -4.94 -16.60 17.97
CA SER A 61 -3.76 -16.37 18.81
C SER A 61 -4.06 -15.50 20.04
N VAL A 62 -4.89 -14.46 19.90
CA VAL A 62 -5.31 -13.58 20.99
C VAL A 62 -6.22 -14.31 21.96
N ASP A 63 -7.16 -15.11 21.45
CA ASP A 63 -8.06 -15.93 22.28
C ASP A 63 -7.28 -17.01 23.06
N ARG A 64 -6.33 -17.69 22.42
CA ARG A 64 -5.42 -18.63 23.11
C ARG A 64 -4.59 -17.95 24.19
N ALA A 65 -4.01 -16.78 23.90
CA ALA A 65 -3.24 -16.02 24.89
C ALA A 65 -4.12 -15.57 26.08
N SER A 66 -5.39 -15.23 25.81
CA SER A 66 -6.34 -14.81 26.84
C SER A 66 -6.72 -15.98 27.74
N GLN A 67 -7.01 -17.13 27.14
CA GLN A 67 -7.35 -18.33 27.87
C GLN A 67 -6.17 -18.86 28.71
N PHE A 68 -4.95 -18.77 28.18
CA PHE A 68 -3.72 -19.05 28.92
C PHE A 68 -3.55 -18.12 30.12
N ASN A 69 -3.79 -16.82 29.96
CA ASN A 69 -3.71 -15.85 31.06
C ASN A 69 -4.71 -16.17 32.18
N ILE A 70 -5.94 -16.54 31.82
CA ILE A 70 -7.00 -16.92 32.78
C ILE A 70 -6.61 -18.19 33.55
N GLN A 71 -6.12 -19.22 32.86
CA GLN A 71 -5.67 -20.47 33.50
C GLN A 71 -4.51 -20.21 34.48
N HIS A 72 -3.53 -19.41 34.09
CA HIS A 72 -2.42 -19.07 34.97
C HIS A 72 -2.83 -18.21 36.16
N GLU A 73 -3.86 -17.37 36.02
CA GLU A 73 -4.40 -16.58 37.13
C GLU A 73 -5.03 -17.49 38.19
N GLN A 74 -5.80 -18.49 37.75
CA GLN A 74 -6.40 -19.50 38.62
C GLN A 74 -5.32 -20.30 39.35
N THR A 75 -4.34 -20.85 38.63
CA THR A 75 -3.24 -21.61 39.23
C THR A 75 -2.43 -20.77 40.23
N ILE A 76 -2.14 -19.50 39.93
CA ILE A 76 -1.45 -18.59 40.84
C ILE A 76 -2.30 -18.31 42.08
N SER A 77 -3.62 -18.18 41.93
CA SER A 77 -4.53 -17.99 43.07
C SER A 77 -4.59 -19.22 43.98
N GLU A 78 -4.60 -20.43 43.40
CA GLU A 78 -4.55 -21.69 44.15
C GLU A 78 -3.21 -21.85 44.87
N LEU A 79 -2.09 -21.55 44.20
CA LEU A 79 -0.77 -21.54 44.81
C LEU A 79 -0.67 -20.54 45.97
N LEU A 80 -1.27 -19.35 45.84
CA LEU A 80 -1.35 -18.37 46.91
C LEU A 80 -2.14 -18.91 48.12
N GLN A 81 -3.25 -19.62 47.87
CA GLN A 81 -4.08 -20.20 48.92
C GLN A 81 -3.36 -21.35 49.64
N VAL A 82 -2.73 -22.26 48.89
CA VAL A 82 -1.91 -23.34 49.46
C VAL A 82 -0.75 -22.78 50.28
N GLN A 83 -0.08 -21.76 49.76
CA GLN A 83 1.01 -21.11 50.46
C GLN A 83 0.54 -20.41 51.76
N THR A 84 -0.61 -19.73 51.74
CA THR A 84 -1.19 -19.11 52.94
C THR A 84 -1.58 -20.16 53.98
N ASN A 85 -2.09 -21.31 53.55
CA ASN A 85 -2.41 -22.42 54.42
C ASN A 85 -1.14 -23.02 55.05
N LEU A 86 -0.07 -23.19 54.28
CA LEU A 86 1.23 -23.61 54.79
C LEU A 86 1.83 -22.59 55.77
N GLU A 87 1.74 -21.29 55.49
CA GLU A 87 2.14 -20.23 56.43
C GLU A 87 1.36 -20.32 57.76
N SER A 88 0.05 -20.57 57.69
CA SER A 88 -0.81 -20.78 58.87
C SER A 88 -0.47 -22.05 59.64
N GLN A 89 -0.21 -23.17 58.96
CA GLN A 89 0.18 -24.43 59.59
C GLN A 89 1.55 -24.31 60.26
N LEU A 90 2.52 -23.65 59.63
CA LEU A 90 3.84 -23.38 60.24
C LEU A 90 3.73 -22.45 61.46
N ALA A 91 2.87 -21.43 61.39
CA ALA A 91 2.59 -20.57 62.54
C ALA A 91 1.93 -21.34 63.68
N HIS A 92 1.00 -22.25 63.37
CA HIS A 92 0.36 -23.11 64.37
C HIS A 92 1.34 -24.11 64.99
N ILE A 93 2.18 -24.78 64.19
CA ILE A 93 3.22 -25.69 64.69
C ILE A 93 4.20 -24.92 65.59
N ARG A 94 4.62 -23.71 65.19
CA ARG A 94 5.48 -22.87 66.03
C ARG A 94 4.83 -22.48 67.36
N ALA A 95 3.53 -22.21 67.37
CA ALA A 95 2.79 -21.94 68.61
C ALA A 95 2.62 -23.18 69.49
N SER A 96 2.45 -24.36 68.88
CA SER A 96 2.26 -25.64 69.57
C SER A 96 3.57 -26.30 70.04
N THR A 97 4.71 -26.00 69.42
CA THR A 97 6.02 -26.62 69.71
C THR A 97 7.00 -25.64 70.38
N ALA A 98 6.51 -24.49 70.86
CA ALA A 98 7.31 -23.42 71.46
C ALA A 98 8.16 -23.90 72.66
N ASP A 99 7.77 -24.97 73.34
CA ASP A 99 8.47 -25.50 74.51
C ASP A 99 9.61 -26.49 74.19
N HIS A 100 9.80 -26.95 72.93
CA HIS A 100 10.68 -28.10 72.62
C HIS A 100 11.65 -27.94 71.43
N ILE A 101 11.77 -26.75 70.83
CA ILE A 101 12.58 -26.57 69.60
C ILE A 101 14.06 -26.31 69.93
N THR A 102 14.96 -27.08 69.33
CA THR A 102 16.41 -26.83 69.40
C THR A 102 16.81 -25.60 68.57
N LYS A 103 17.92 -24.94 68.94
CA LYS A 103 18.40 -23.70 68.28
C LYS A 103 18.62 -23.86 66.77
N GLU A 104 19.00 -25.06 66.35
CA GLU A 104 19.28 -25.43 64.96
C GLU A 104 17.98 -25.59 64.14
N GLU A 105 16.96 -26.22 64.72
CA GLU A 105 15.59 -26.29 64.18
C GLU A 105 14.95 -24.90 64.09
N GLN A 106 15.18 -24.03 65.08
CA GLN A 106 14.69 -22.65 65.03
C GLN A 106 15.29 -21.86 63.88
N SER A 107 16.57 -22.11 63.53
CA SER A 107 17.25 -21.44 62.42
C SER A 107 16.71 -21.89 61.06
N SER A 108 16.46 -23.18 60.90
CA SER A 108 15.95 -23.78 59.66
C SER A 108 14.48 -23.41 59.42
N ILE A 109 13.64 -23.34 60.48
CA ILE A 109 12.28 -22.79 60.41
C ILE A 109 12.30 -21.32 59.97
N ASN A 110 13.20 -20.49 60.52
CA ASN A 110 13.30 -19.09 60.12
C ASN A 110 13.78 -18.94 58.66
N GLU A 111 14.67 -19.82 58.18
CA GLU A 111 15.11 -19.83 56.79
C GLU A 111 13.97 -20.23 55.83
N LEU A 112 13.20 -21.26 56.20
CA LEU A 112 12.00 -21.68 55.47
C LEU A 112 10.96 -20.55 55.41
N ASN A 113 10.71 -19.86 56.52
CA ASN A 113 9.77 -18.74 56.57
C ASN A 113 10.26 -17.56 55.70
N LYS A 114 11.57 -17.31 55.65
CA LYS A 114 12.17 -16.31 54.75
C LYS A 114 12.01 -16.71 53.27
N LYS A 115 12.18 -17.99 52.93
CA LYS A 115 11.94 -18.52 51.57
C LYS A 115 10.46 -18.43 51.19
N LEU A 116 9.57 -18.75 52.11
CA LEU A 116 8.11 -18.66 51.95
C LEU A 116 7.68 -17.21 51.75
N SER A 117 8.11 -16.28 52.60
CA SER A 117 7.84 -14.84 52.41
C SER A 117 8.34 -14.31 51.05
N ARG A 118 9.50 -14.80 50.58
CA ARG A 118 10.02 -14.46 49.24
C ARG A 118 9.14 -15.03 48.13
N SER A 119 8.68 -16.28 48.23
CA SER A 119 7.78 -16.85 47.22
C SER A 119 6.42 -16.14 47.23
N HIS A 120 5.89 -15.74 48.39
CA HIS A 120 4.63 -14.99 48.48
C HIS A 120 4.74 -13.65 47.74
N LYS A 121 5.84 -12.92 47.95
CA LYS A 121 6.12 -11.66 47.23
C LYS A 121 6.24 -11.87 45.72
N LEU A 122 6.87 -12.96 45.29
CA LEU A 122 7.01 -13.29 43.87
C LEU A 122 5.66 -13.64 43.24
N ILE A 123 4.87 -14.51 43.88
CA ILE A 123 3.52 -14.89 43.44
C ILE A 123 2.63 -13.65 43.34
N ARG A 124 2.71 -12.73 44.31
CA ARG A 124 1.95 -11.48 44.28
C ARG A 124 2.35 -10.56 43.12
N ARG A 125 3.65 -10.47 42.80
CA ARG A 125 4.14 -9.73 41.63
C ARG A 125 3.67 -10.37 40.34
N LEU A 126 3.84 -11.69 40.19
CA LEU A 126 3.39 -12.43 39.03
C LEU A 126 1.89 -12.29 38.80
N LYS A 127 1.08 -12.33 39.87
CA LYS A 127 -0.36 -12.03 39.78
C LYS A 127 -0.64 -10.62 39.26
N GLY A 128 0.11 -9.62 39.77
CA GLY A 128 -0.02 -8.24 39.31
C GLY A 128 0.37 -8.06 37.84
N ASP A 129 1.49 -8.66 37.43
CA ASP A 129 1.96 -8.64 36.04
C ASP A 129 0.96 -9.34 35.10
N LEU A 130 0.34 -10.42 35.56
CA LEU A 130 -0.68 -11.17 34.83
C LEU A 130 -2.01 -10.40 34.70
N ASP A 131 -2.44 -9.67 35.74
CA ASP A 131 -3.61 -8.80 35.69
C ASP A 131 -3.38 -7.62 34.71
N ILE A 132 -2.19 -7.02 34.76
CA ILE A 132 -1.78 -5.97 33.81
C ILE A 132 -1.75 -6.53 32.38
N SER A 133 -1.16 -7.71 32.18
CA SER A 133 -1.12 -8.40 30.89
C SER A 133 -2.52 -8.71 30.38
N GLY A 134 -3.41 -9.23 31.24
CA GLY A 134 -4.80 -9.52 30.91
C GLY A 134 -5.59 -8.28 30.51
N LYS A 135 -5.42 -7.15 31.21
CA LYS A 135 -6.04 -5.86 30.84
C LYS A 135 -5.55 -5.36 29.49
N LYS A 136 -4.23 -5.41 29.24
CA LYS A 136 -3.65 -5.03 27.95
C LYS A 136 -4.14 -5.93 26.82
N LEU A 137 -4.25 -7.22 27.06
CA LEU A 137 -4.74 -8.19 26.09
C LEU A 137 -6.23 -7.98 25.79
N LYS A 138 -7.05 -7.70 26.81
CA LYS A 138 -8.47 -7.34 26.63
C LYS A 138 -8.64 -6.07 25.81
N TYR A 139 -7.81 -5.05 26.08
CA TYR A 139 -7.80 -3.82 25.28
C TYR A 139 -7.36 -4.09 23.84
N ALA A 140 -6.31 -4.89 23.62
CA ALA A 140 -5.87 -5.29 22.29
C ALA A 140 -6.95 -6.07 21.54
N LYS A 141 -7.68 -6.98 22.22
CA LYS A 141 -8.82 -7.70 21.65
C LYS A 141 -9.94 -6.76 21.22
N SER A 142 -10.37 -5.84 22.10
CA SER A 142 -11.40 -4.85 21.77
C SER A 142 -10.98 -3.98 20.58
N LYS A 143 -9.73 -3.51 20.57
CA LYS A 143 -9.21 -2.69 19.47
C LYS A 143 -9.14 -3.47 18.16
N LEU A 144 -8.80 -4.76 18.22
CA LEU A 144 -8.80 -5.64 17.06
C LEU A 144 -10.23 -5.83 16.51
N GLU A 145 -11.23 -6.01 17.39
CA GLU A 145 -12.64 -6.08 17.01
C GLU A 145 -13.14 -4.78 16.36
N ASP A 146 -12.78 -3.61 16.93
CA ASP A 146 -13.13 -2.29 16.36
C ASP A 146 -12.50 -2.10 14.97
N GLN A 147 -11.22 -2.46 14.82
CA GLN A 147 -10.54 -2.43 13.52
C GLN A 147 -11.18 -3.39 12.52
N PHE A 148 -11.65 -4.56 12.99
CA PHE A 148 -12.34 -5.53 12.13
C PHE A 148 -13.67 -4.99 11.62
N GLN A 149 -14.47 -4.35 12.48
CA GLN A 149 -15.71 -3.70 12.07
C GLN A 149 -15.44 -2.60 11.04
N SER A 150 -14.42 -1.76 11.28
CA SER A 150 -14.04 -0.70 10.35
C SER A 150 -13.56 -1.22 8.99
N VAL A 151 -12.83 -2.34 8.95
CA VAL A 151 -12.42 -2.97 7.68
C VAL A 151 -13.64 -3.56 6.97
N GLY A 152 -14.56 -4.18 7.70
CA GLY A 152 -15.82 -4.68 7.16
C GLY A 152 -16.65 -3.58 6.51
N THR A 153 -16.83 -2.43 7.18
CA THR A 153 -17.56 -1.29 6.62
C THR A 153 -16.85 -0.71 5.40
N LEU A 154 -15.52 -0.57 5.43
CA LEU A 154 -14.75 -0.10 4.27
C LEU A 154 -14.83 -1.05 3.08
N GLN A 155 -14.86 -2.36 3.33
CA GLN A 155 -15.01 -3.36 2.26
C GLN A 155 -16.42 -3.30 1.66
N GLU A 156 -17.45 -3.12 2.48
CA GLU A 156 -18.83 -2.94 2.03
C GLU A 156 -18.98 -1.65 1.20
N GLU A 157 -18.46 -0.52 1.69
CA GLU A 157 -18.42 0.75 0.97
C GLU A 157 -17.68 0.63 -0.37
N ASN A 158 -16.51 -0.01 -0.38
CA ASN A 158 -15.74 -0.22 -1.62
C ASN A 158 -16.50 -1.11 -2.62
N SER A 159 -17.20 -2.14 -2.14
CA SER A 159 -18.08 -2.96 -2.99
C SER A 159 -19.27 -2.16 -3.54
N SER A 160 -19.83 -1.24 -2.76
CA SER A 160 -20.93 -0.37 -3.18
C SER A 160 -20.47 0.64 -4.24
N LEU A 161 -19.31 1.26 -4.04
CA LEU A 161 -18.68 2.19 -4.99
C LEU A 161 -18.30 1.48 -6.28
N GLN A 162 -17.79 0.24 -6.21
CA GLN A 162 -17.52 -0.56 -7.41
C GLN A 162 -18.80 -0.81 -8.20
N ARG A 163 -19.92 -1.15 -7.54
CA ARG A 163 -21.22 -1.30 -8.22
C ARG A 163 -21.71 0.01 -8.84
N GLU A 164 -21.56 1.14 -8.13
CA GLU A 164 -21.94 2.46 -8.65
C GLU A 164 -21.09 2.86 -9.86
N ILE A 165 -19.78 2.59 -9.83
CA ILE A 165 -18.88 2.77 -10.97
C ILE A 165 -19.29 1.88 -12.15
N GLU A 166 -19.65 0.62 -11.89
CA GLU A 166 -20.12 -0.31 -12.93
C GLU A 166 -21.43 0.20 -13.56
N GLN A 167 -22.38 0.66 -12.73
CA GLN A 167 -23.63 1.26 -13.19
C GLN A 167 -23.40 2.52 -14.02
N LEU A 168 -22.54 3.43 -13.55
CA LEU A 168 -22.16 4.64 -14.29
C LEU A 168 -21.46 4.31 -15.61
N LYS A 169 -20.62 3.27 -15.66
CA LYS A 169 -20.01 2.82 -16.92
C LYS A 169 -21.07 2.33 -17.92
N VAL A 170 -22.04 1.55 -17.46
CA VAL A 170 -23.15 1.07 -18.29
C VAL A 170 -24.03 2.25 -18.73
N GLU A 171 -24.30 3.21 -17.85
CA GLU A 171 -25.04 4.43 -18.17
C GLU A 171 -24.31 5.28 -19.21
N ILE A 172 -23.00 5.50 -19.05
CA ILE A 172 -22.18 6.20 -20.05
C ILE A 172 -22.21 5.46 -21.40
N GLN A 173 -22.12 4.14 -21.40
CA GLN A 173 -22.13 3.33 -22.61
C GLN A 173 -23.51 3.35 -23.31
N THR A 174 -24.60 3.36 -22.55
CA THR A 174 -25.97 3.46 -23.06
C THR A 174 -26.33 4.88 -23.52
N VAL A 175 -25.81 5.92 -22.84
CA VAL A 175 -25.88 7.32 -23.29
C VAL A 175 -25.06 7.53 -24.56
N HIS A 176 -23.87 6.91 -24.68
CA HIS A 176 -23.10 6.91 -25.94
C HIS A 176 -23.84 6.21 -27.10
N GLN A 177 -24.63 5.17 -26.81
CA GLN A 177 -25.45 4.50 -27.83
C GLN A 177 -26.72 5.28 -28.20
N SER A 178 -27.28 6.08 -27.29
CA SER A 178 -28.51 6.85 -27.52
C SER A 178 -28.27 8.30 -27.96
N ALA A 179 -27.07 8.86 -27.74
CA ALA A 179 -26.61 10.11 -28.31
C ALA A 179 -25.74 9.86 -29.56
N VAL A 180 -26.38 9.45 -30.67
CA VAL A 180 -25.84 9.42 -32.04
C VAL A 180 -24.38 8.92 -32.19
N PRO A 181 -24.14 7.60 -32.38
CA PRO A 181 -22.82 7.06 -32.68
C PRO A 181 -22.57 6.95 -34.21
N SER A 182 -22.96 7.94 -35.02
CA SER A 182 -22.68 7.91 -36.48
C SER A 182 -21.34 8.56 -36.81
N ASN A 183 -21.04 9.70 -36.20
CA ASN A 183 -19.90 10.50 -36.65
C ASN A 183 -18.54 9.87 -36.32
N GLU A 184 -18.34 9.27 -35.15
CA GLU A 184 -17.01 8.78 -34.76
C GLU A 184 -16.58 7.52 -35.53
N GLN A 185 -17.52 6.60 -35.78
CA GLN A 185 -17.29 5.41 -36.61
C GLN A 185 -17.18 5.76 -38.10
N GLU A 186 -17.97 6.70 -38.60
CA GLU A 186 -17.82 7.23 -39.97
C GLU A 186 -16.49 7.98 -40.14
N ILE A 187 -16.09 8.80 -39.17
CA ILE A 187 -14.79 9.48 -39.18
C ILE A 187 -13.66 8.45 -39.16
N HIS A 188 -13.73 7.40 -38.35
CA HIS A 188 -12.73 6.34 -38.35
C HIS A 188 -12.68 5.57 -39.67
N ALA A 189 -13.82 5.32 -40.31
CA ALA A 189 -13.88 4.67 -41.62
C ALA A 189 -13.27 5.57 -42.72
N ILE A 190 -13.58 6.87 -42.68
CA ILE A 190 -13.04 7.88 -43.60
C ILE A 190 -11.52 8.05 -43.40
N VAL A 191 -11.04 8.11 -42.16
CA VAL A 191 -9.60 8.19 -41.85
C VAL A 191 -8.85 6.97 -42.37
N LYS A 192 -9.37 5.75 -42.14
CA LYS A 192 -8.76 4.53 -42.69
C LYS A 192 -8.75 4.51 -44.21
N GLN A 193 -9.79 5.04 -44.85
CA GLN A 193 -9.85 5.17 -46.31
C GLN A 193 -8.78 6.15 -46.82
N TYR A 194 -8.57 7.27 -46.13
CA TYR A 194 -7.50 8.23 -46.45
C TYR A 194 -6.11 7.65 -46.22
N GLU A 195 -5.87 6.91 -45.14
CA GLU A 195 -4.59 6.22 -44.90
C GLU A 195 -4.26 5.27 -46.05
N ARG A 196 -5.25 4.47 -46.48
CA ARG A 196 -5.08 3.55 -47.61
C ARG A 196 -4.78 4.28 -48.92
N GLN A 197 -5.47 5.40 -49.19
CA GLN A 197 -5.21 6.24 -50.35
C GLN A 197 -3.83 6.90 -50.33
N ILE A 198 -3.32 7.27 -49.15
CA ILE A 198 -1.98 7.83 -48.99
C ILE A 198 -0.93 6.74 -49.26
N GLU A 199 -1.17 5.52 -48.77
CA GLU A 199 -0.25 4.40 -48.96
C GLU A 199 -0.22 3.95 -50.43
N GLU A 200 -1.36 3.87 -51.09
CA GLU A 200 -1.45 3.62 -52.55
C GLU A 200 -0.76 4.71 -53.36
N GLN A 201 -0.96 5.98 -53.01
CA GLN A 201 -0.25 7.09 -53.68
C GLN A 201 1.26 7.05 -53.42
N ASN A 202 1.69 6.71 -52.21
CA ASN A 202 3.11 6.58 -51.90
C ASN A 202 3.75 5.42 -52.67
N GLN A 203 3.07 4.27 -52.80
CA GLN A 203 3.54 3.17 -53.63
C GLN A 203 3.60 3.55 -55.12
N LEU A 204 2.64 4.35 -55.60
CA LEU A 204 2.66 4.85 -56.98
C LEU A 204 3.79 5.87 -57.19
N ILE A 205 4.04 6.76 -56.23
CA ILE A 205 5.19 7.68 -56.23
C ILE A 205 6.49 6.90 -56.22
N GLU A 206 6.59 5.83 -55.43
CA GLU A 206 7.77 4.98 -55.36
C GLU A 206 8.01 4.26 -56.70
N GLN A 207 6.97 3.71 -57.33
CA GLN A 207 7.05 3.14 -58.68
C GLN A 207 7.42 4.18 -59.74
N LEU A 208 6.79 5.36 -59.75
CA LEU A 208 7.12 6.46 -60.65
C LEU A 208 8.54 6.98 -60.45
N SER A 209 9.05 6.95 -59.21
CA SER A 209 10.43 7.36 -58.89
C SER A 209 11.47 6.32 -59.31
N VAL A 210 11.08 5.04 -59.44
CA VAL A 210 11.92 3.97 -59.98
C VAL A 210 11.88 3.93 -61.51
N GLU A 211 10.81 4.44 -62.12
CA GLU A 211 10.55 4.37 -63.57
C GLU A 211 10.96 5.63 -64.35
N GLN A 212 11.62 6.61 -63.71
CA GLN A 212 12.15 7.79 -64.40
C GLN A 212 13.59 7.59 -64.88
N PRO A 213 13.83 7.37 -66.19
CA PRO A 213 15.11 7.71 -66.80
C PRO A 213 15.24 9.24 -66.82
N GLU A 214 16.44 9.71 -66.52
CA GLU A 214 16.87 11.11 -66.56
C GLU A 214 16.43 11.82 -67.86
N HIS A 215 15.28 12.52 -67.86
CA HIS A 215 14.99 13.69 -68.68
C HIS A 215 13.64 14.33 -68.24
N ASP A 216 13.60 15.66 -68.19
CA ASP A 216 12.48 16.58 -67.85
C ASP A 216 12.24 17.00 -66.38
N GLY A 217 13.26 17.60 -65.76
CA GLY A 217 13.12 18.33 -64.49
C GLY A 217 12.37 19.68 -64.57
N GLU A 218 12.21 20.27 -65.76
CA GLU A 218 11.60 21.60 -65.91
C GLU A 218 10.06 21.57 -65.89
N ALA A 219 9.43 20.55 -66.50
CA ALA A 219 7.98 20.37 -66.48
C ALA A 219 7.48 20.04 -65.06
N LEU A 220 8.22 19.18 -64.35
CA LEU A 220 7.90 18.78 -62.98
C LEU A 220 8.03 19.96 -61.99
N GLN A 221 9.00 20.85 -62.19
CA GLN A 221 9.11 22.09 -61.41
C GLN A 221 7.95 23.04 -61.66
N GLN A 222 7.47 23.15 -62.90
CA GLN A 222 6.31 23.98 -63.21
C GLN A 222 5.02 23.41 -62.59
N GLU A 223 4.81 22.10 -62.62
CA GLU A 223 3.66 21.47 -61.96
C GLU A 223 3.71 21.65 -60.45
N LEU A 224 4.89 21.49 -59.83
CA LEU A 224 5.08 21.72 -58.40
C LEU A 224 4.78 23.18 -58.03
N HIS A 225 5.23 24.13 -58.85
CA HIS A 225 4.95 25.54 -58.63
C HIS A 225 3.45 25.87 -58.78
N GLN A 226 2.77 25.31 -59.78
CA GLN A 226 1.33 25.46 -59.96
C GLN A 226 0.54 24.82 -58.81
N ALA A 227 0.92 23.63 -58.35
CA ALA A 227 0.30 22.97 -57.21
C ALA A 227 0.46 23.81 -55.93
N LYS A 228 1.65 24.38 -55.71
CA LYS A 228 1.92 25.27 -54.57
C LYS A 228 1.09 26.56 -54.62
N GLN A 229 0.86 27.11 -55.81
CA GLN A 229 -0.03 28.26 -55.98
C GLN A 229 -1.50 27.91 -55.72
N LYS A 230 -1.97 26.75 -56.20
CA LYS A 230 -3.33 26.25 -55.93
C LYS A 230 -3.58 26.02 -54.44
N ILE A 231 -2.62 25.41 -53.72
CA ILE A 231 -2.69 25.22 -52.27
C ILE A 231 -2.77 26.57 -51.53
N LYS A 232 -1.97 27.57 -51.95
CA LYS A 232 -2.05 28.92 -51.38
C LYS A 232 -3.41 29.59 -51.64
N HIS A 233 -4.02 29.36 -52.80
CA HIS A 233 -5.35 29.88 -53.12
C HIS A 233 -6.43 29.23 -52.25
N LEU A 234 -6.44 27.89 -52.16
CA LEU A 234 -7.35 27.15 -51.29
C LEU A 234 -7.21 27.55 -49.82
N ALA A 235 -5.99 27.78 -49.34
CA ALA A 235 -5.77 28.25 -47.98
C ALA A 235 -6.35 29.66 -47.71
N LYS A 236 -6.38 30.54 -48.72
CA LYS A 236 -7.03 31.86 -48.63
C LYS A 236 -8.55 31.74 -48.66
N GLU A 237 -9.07 30.89 -49.54
CA GLU A 237 -10.51 30.62 -49.64
C GLU A 237 -11.05 30.00 -48.35
N ASN A 238 -10.35 29.04 -47.75
CA ASN A 238 -10.73 28.47 -46.46
C ASN A 238 -10.76 29.52 -45.35
N LYS A 239 -9.75 30.40 -45.27
CA LYS A 239 -9.75 31.50 -44.28
C LYS A 239 -10.88 32.51 -44.52
N PHE A 240 -11.25 32.74 -45.78
CA PHE A 240 -12.37 33.60 -46.12
C PHE A 240 -13.72 32.96 -45.75
N ILE A 241 -13.89 31.66 -46.01
CA ILE A 241 -15.09 30.92 -45.61
C ILE A 241 -15.20 30.89 -44.09
N GLU A 242 -14.11 30.62 -43.38
CA GLU A 242 -14.06 30.64 -41.92
C GLU A 242 -14.43 32.01 -41.35
N SER A 243 -13.91 33.10 -41.92
CA SER A 243 -14.25 34.46 -41.45
C SER A 243 -15.71 34.81 -41.72
N ARG A 244 -16.26 34.45 -42.88
CA ARG A 244 -17.69 34.60 -43.20
C ARG A 244 -18.58 33.79 -42.29
N TYR A 245 -18.18 32.57 -41.94
CA TYR A 245 -18.91 31.71 -41.02
C TYR A 245 -18.94 32.30 -39.61
N LEU A 246 -17.78 32.78 -39.12
CA LEU A 246 -17.68 33.49 -37.85
C LEU A 246 -18.55 34.75 -37.79
N GLU A 247 -18.64 35.50 -38.89
CA GLU A 247 -19.50 36.69 -38.98
C GLU A 247 -20.99 36.32 -38.94
N ALA A 248 -21.39 35.28 -39.67
CA ALA A 248 -22.76 34.78 -39.67
C ALA A 248 -23.20 34.26 -38.29
N VAL A 249 -22.32 33.55 -37.58
CA VAL A 249 -22.57 33.11 -36.19
C VAL A 249 -22.75 34.29 -35.25
N LYS A 250 -21.88 35.31 -35.34
CA LYS A 250 -22.00 36.53 -34.52
C LYS A 250 -23.29 37.30 -34.79
N GLN A 251 -23.74 37.37 -36.05
CA GLN A 251 -25.02 37.98 -36.40
C GLN A 251 -26.20 37.18 -35.85
N ALA A 252 -26.17 35.85 -35.97
CA ALA A 252 -27.21 34.98 -35.42
C ALA A 252 -27.33 35.11 -33.89
N ASP A 253 -26.19 35.25 -33.18
CA ASP A 253 -26.18 35.46 -31.73
C ASP A 253 -26.66 36.87 -31.35
N ALA A 254 -26.32 37.90 -32.13
CA ALA A 254 -26.79 39.26 -31.93
C ALA A 254 -28.31 39.41 -32.18
N ASP A 255 -28.85 38.70 -33.17
CA ASP A 255 -30.28 38.70 -33.48
C ASP A 255 -31.08 37.94 -32.40
N LYS A 256 -30.56 36.82 -31.89
CA LYS A 256 -31.14 36.13 -30.71
C LYS A 256 -31.17 37.04 -29.48
N ALA A 257 -30.11 37.81 -29.24
CA ALA A 257 -30.04 38.75 -28.12
C ALA A 257 -31.00 39.94 -28.25
N ARG A 258 -31.38 40.33 -29.48
CA ARG A 258 -32.40 41.37 -29.74
C ARG A 258 -33.81 40.85 -29.52
N ILE A 259 -34.10 39.61 -29.90
CA ILE A 259 -35.42 38.97 -29.71
C ILE A 259 -35.72 38.74 -28.22
N GLN A 260 -34.71 38.52 -27.37
CA GLN A 260 -34.90 38.40 -25.92
C GLN A 260 -35.13 39.73 -25.18
N LYS A 261 -34.99 40.88 -25.84
CA LYS A 261 -35.17 42.21 -25.25
C LYS A 261 -36.46 42.93 -25.68
N GLN A 262 -37.28 42.30 -26.52
CA GLN A 262 -38.66 42.72 -26.81
C GLN A 262 -39.63 41.85 -26.02
#